data_AF-A0A7V0XF23-F1
#
_entry.id   AF-A0A7V0XF23-F1
#
_cell.length_a   1.000
_cell.length_b   1.000
_cell.length_c   1.000
_cell.angle_alpha   90.00
_cell.angle_beta   90.00
_cell.angle_gamma   90.00
#
_symmetry.space_group_name_H-M   'P 1'
#
loop_
_entity.id
_entity.type
_entity.pdbx_description
1 polymer ?
#
loop_
_entity_poly.entity_id
_entity_poly.type
_entity_poly.pdbx_seq_one_letter_code
_entity_poly.pdbx_strand_id
1 'polypeptide(L)'
;MPWYGYIHPLLALITLAHGIRTARVGMNKVLDWDYPLRRQRNRSIVFLLLCVGNLVLGFSVNVLLRGQDAAVHLTMHLPLAVAVTVLAVVAVICTFIRPKRLGELSGPMRIHHWLLIVASVMVLTMALTGLLRVLGI
;
A
#
# COMPACT_ATOMS: atom_id res chain seq x y z
N MET A 1 2.53 -24.98 -12.85
CA MET A 1 2.37 -23.92 -11.82
C MET A 1 2.00 -22.62 -12.54
N PRO A 2 0.81 -22.03 -12.40
CA PRO A 2 0.64 -20.72 -13.05
C PRO A 2 -0.08 -19.64 -12.25
N TRP A 3 -1.26 -19.88 -11.67
CA TRP A 3 -2.13 -18.76 -11.30
C TRP A 3 -1.60 -17.87 -10.17
N TYR A 4 -0.92 -18.45 -9.16
CA TYR A 4 -0.34 -17.67 -8.05
C TYR A 4 0.69 -16.63 -8.52
N GLY A 5 1.42 -16.91 -9.60
CA GLY A 5 2.37 -15.99 -10.20
C GLY A 5 1.73 -14.79 -10.90
N TYR A 6 0.42 -14.86 -11.23
CA TYR A 6 -0.33 -13.77 -11.85
C TYR A 6 -1.21 -13.00 -10.86
N ILE A 7 -1.74 -13.67 -9.83
CA ILE A 7 -2.61 -13.01 -8.85
C ILE A 7 -1.83 -12.00 -8.00
N HIS A 8 -0.60 -12.32 -7.61
CA HIS A 8 0.20 -11.41 -6.79
C HIS A 8 0.55 -10.09 -7.51
N PRO A 9 1.05 -10.10 -8.77
CA PRO A 9 1.22 -8.88 -9.55
C PRO A 9 -0.08 -8.11 -9.78
N LEU A 10 -1.19 -8.80 -10.08
CA LEU A 10 -2.47 -8.14 -10.29
C LEU A 10 -2.96 -7.43 -9.03
N LEU A 11 -2.83 -8.08 -7.87
CA LEU A 11 -3.17 -7.48 -6.59
C LEU A 11 -2.27 -6.27 -6.30
N ALA A 12 -0.97 -6.34 -6.61
CA ALA A 12 -0.05 -5.22 -6.45
C ALA A 12 -0.44 -4.01 -7.33
N LEU A 13 -0.87 -4.24 -8.57
CA LEU A 13 -1.37 -3.20 -9.47
C LEU A 13 -2.66 -2.55 -8.94
N ILE A 14 -3.60 -3.36 -8.43
CA ILE A 14 -4.83 -2.87 -7.79
C ILE A 14 -4.49 -2.02 -6.57
N THR A 15 -3.57 -2.49 -5.71
CA THR A 15 -3.07 -1.74 -4.55
C THR A 15 -2.46 -0.41 -4.96
N LEU A 16 -1.60 -0.41 -5.99
CA LEU A 16 -0.96 0.80 -6.49
C LEU A 16 -1.99 1.81 -7.01
N ALA A 17 -2.92 1.37 -7.86
CA ALA A 17 -3.96 2.23 -8.42
C ALA A 17 -4.85 2.83 -7.32
N HIS A 18 -5.24 2.00 -6.34
CA HIS A 18 -6.06 2.46 -5.21
C HIS A 18 -5.30 3.39 -4.27
N GLY A 19 -4.00 3.13 -4.04
CA GLY A 19 -3.10 3.99 -3.27
C GLY A 19 -2.96 5.38 -3.89
N ILE A 20 -2.62 5.43 -5.18
CA ILE A 20 -2.52 6.69 -5.96
C ILE A 20 -3.84 7.45 -5.93
N ARG A 21 -4.97 6.76 -6.17
CA ARG A 21 -6.30 7.38 -6.10
C ARG A 21 -6.57 7.98 -4.73
N THR A 22 -6.26 7.27 -3.66
CA THR A 22 -6.52 7.72 -2.29
C THR A 22 -5.60 8.88 -1.90
N ALA A 23 -4.33 8.85 -2.31
CA ALA A 23 -3.38 9.94 -2.15
C ALA A 23 -3.84 11.20 -2.90
N ARG A 24 -4.25 11.07 -4.16
CA ARG A 24 -4.75 12.20 -4.98
C ARG A 24 -5.99 12.85 -4.37
N VAL A 25 -6.94 12.04 -3.90
CA VAL A 25 -8.11 12.57 -3.16
C VAL A 25 -7.66 13.23 -1.85
N GLY A 26 -6.68 12.66 -1.17
CA GLY A 26 -6.03 13.22 0.01
C GLY A 26 -5.48 14.62 -0.20
N MET A 27 -4.74 14.83 -1.30
CA MET A 27 -4.14 16.11 -1.65
C MET A 27 -5.18 17.15 -2.06
N ASN A 28 -6.16 16.74 -2.88
CA ASN A 28 -7.02 17.69 -3.58
C ASN A 28 -8.31 18.03 -2.83
N LYS A 29 -8.82 17.12 -1.99
CA LYS A 29 -10.17 17.24 -1.41
C LYS A 29 -10.22 17.27 0.10
N VAL A 30 -9.18 16.81 0.80
CA VAL A 30 -9.25 16.72 2.27
C VAL A 30 -9.34 18.11 2.93
N LEU A 31 -8.82 19.14 2.27
CA LEU A 31 -8.92 20.54 2.70
C LEU A 31 -10.29 21.16 2.41
N ASP A 32 -11.14 20.53 1.59
CA ASP A 32 -12.48 21.04 1.32
C ASP A 32 -13.36 20.85 2.56
N TRP A 33 -14.05 21.91 2.98
CA TRP A 33 -14.91 21.92 4.17
C TRP A 33 -15.97 20.81 4.15
N ASP A 34 -16.58 20.57 2.99
CA ASP A 34 -17.67 19.61 2.82
C ASP A 34 -17.20 18.16 2.61
N TYR A 35 -15.89 17.94 2.53
CA TYR A 35 -15.39 16.61 2.22
C TYR A 35 -15.52 15.66 3.42
N PRO A 36 -16.26 14.55 3.28
CA PRO A 36 -16.49 13.66 4.40
C PRO A 36 -15.24 12.83 4.74
N LEU A 37 -14.57 13.14 5.85
CA LEU A 37 -13.37 12.43 6.34
C LEU A 37 -13.60 10.91 6.51
N ARG A 38 -14.84 10.48 6.76
CA ARG A 38 -15.23 9.05 6.77
C ARG A 38 -14.91 8.35 5.44
N ARG A 39 -15.07 9.02 4.30
CA ARG A 39 -14.73 8.45 2.99
C ARG A 39 -13.21 8.26 2.84
N GLN A 40 -12.40 9.19 3.35
CA GLN A 40 -10.94 9.06 3.33
C GLN A 40 -10.44 7.94 4.25
N ARG A 41 -11.06 7.81 5.42
CA ARG A 41 -10.83 6.69 6.33
C ARG A 41 -11.11 5.36 5.66
N ASN A 42 -12.29 5.18 5.07
CA ASN A 42 -12.65 3.93 4.40
C ASN A 42 -11.67 3.60 3.26
N ARG A 43 -11.27 4.58 2.46
CA ARG A 43 -10.27 4.37 1.41
C ARG A 43 -8.91 3.95 1.96
N SER A 44 -8.47 4.56 3.05
CA SER A 44 -7.22 4.21 3.73
C SER A 44 -7.26 2.80 4.31
N ILE A 45 -8.40 2.40 4.89
CA ILE A 45 -8.61 1.03 5.40
C ILE A 45 -8.55 0.03 4.24
N VAL A 46 -9.24 0.30 3.12
CA VAL A 46 -9.16 -0.56 1.93
C VAL A 46 -7.72 -0.66 1.42
N PHE A 47 -6.98 0.44 1.38
CA PHE A 47 -5.56 0.42 1.00
C PHE A 47 -4.72 -0.43 1.95
N LEU A 48 -4.92 -0.31 3.26
CA LEU A 48 -4.26 -1.16 4.26
C LEU A 48 -4.57 -2.65 4.04
N LEU A 49 -5.84 -3.00 3.83
CA LEU A 49 -6.25 -4.39 3.58
C LEU A 49 -5.59 -4.95 2.32
N LEU A 50 -5.46 -4.13 1.27
CA LEU A 50 -4.75 -4.50 0.04
C LEU A 50 -3.24 -4.69 0.28
N CYS A 51 -2.59 -3.83 1.08
CA CYS A 51 -1.19 -4.00 1.46
C CYS A 51 -0.97 -5.29 2.27
N VAL A 52 -1.81 -5.55 3.28
CA VAL A 52 -1.78 -6.79 4.06
C VAL A 52 -1.98 -8.01 3.17
N GLY A 53 -2.95 -7.95 2.24
CA GLY A 53 -3.17 -9.01 1.26
C GLY A 53 -1.93 -9.30 0.40
N ASN A 54 -1.23 -8.25 -0.07
CA ASN A 54 0.02 -8.42 -0.83
C ASN A 54 1.13 -9.05 0.00
N LEU A 55 1.28 -8.64 1.26
CA LEU A 55 2.28 -9.19 2.17
C LEU A 55 2.03 -10.67 2.45
N VAL A 56 0.79 -11.02 2.81
CA VAL A 56 0.40 -12.42 3.10
C VAL A 56 0.55 -13.28 1.85
N LEU A 57 0.04 -12.84 0.70
CA LEU A 57 0.13 -13.59 -0.54
C LEU A 57 1.59 -13.78 -0.98
N GLY A 58 2.41 -12.73 -0.93
CA GLY A 58 3.83 -12.81 -1.26
C GLY A 58 4.59 -13.76 -0.33
N PHE A 59 4.28 -13.73 0.97
CA PHE A 59 4.86 -14.66 1.94
C PHE A 59 4.45 -16.11 1.66
N SER A 60 3.16 -16.37 1.44
CA SER A 60 2.64 -17.70 1.10
C SER A 60 3.26 -18.26 -0.17
N VAL A 61 3.39 -17.44 -1.23
CA VAL A 61 4.03 -17.85 -2.49
C VAL A 61 5.51 -18.20 -2.26
N ASN A 62 6.25 -17.38 -1.51
CA ASN A 62 7.65 -17.67 -1.20
C ASN A 62 7.82 -18.96 -0.38
N VAL A 63 6.94 -19.22 0.60
CA VAL A 63 6.98 -20.48 1.38
C VAL A 63 6.70 -21.69 0.48
N LEU A 64 5.70 -21.61 -0.40
CA LEU A 64 5.37 -22.69 -1.34
C LEU A 64 6.50 -22.98 -2.32
N LEU A 65 7.10 -21.95 -2.91
CA LEU A 65 8.20 -22.10 -3.89
C LEU A 65 9.50 -22.60 -3.26
N ARG A 66 9.76 -22.28 -1.98
CA ARG A 66 10.89 -22.84 -1.23
C ARG A 66 10.78 -24.35 -1.04
N GLY A 67 9.57 -24.88 -0.88
CA GLY A 67 9.35 -26.33 -0.81
C GLY A 67 9.55 -27.06 -2.13
N GLN A 68 9.81 -26.34 -3.23
CA GLN A 68 9.90 -26.88 -4.60
C GLN A 68 11.24 -26.51 -5.27
N ASP A 69 12.24 -26.05 -4.50
CA ASP A 69 13.54 -25.55 -5.00
C ASP A 69 13.47 -24.47 -6.09
N ALA A 70 12.32 -23.81 -6.22
CA ALA A 70 12.03 -22.76 -7.21
C ALA A 70 11.94 -21.37 -6.58
N ALA A 71 12.55 -21.18 -5.40
CA ALA A 71 12.44 -19.94 -4.64
C ALA A 71 13.14 -18.77 -5.35
N VAL A 72 12.36 -17.74 -5.68
CA VAL A 72 12.90 -16.49 -6.23
C VAL A 72 13.32 -15.58 -5.07
N HIS A 73 14.63 -15.49 -4.82
CA HIS A 73 15.19 -14.59 -3.83
C HIS A 73 15.21 -13.14 -4.36
N LEU A 74 14.15 -12.38 -4.09
CA LEU A 74 14.13 -10.93 -4.28
C LEU A 74 14.62 -10.26 -2.99
N THR A 75 15.93 -10.02 -2.90
CA THR A 75 16.55 -9.27 -1.79
C THR A 75 15.81 -7.94 -1.62
N MET A 76 15.48 -7.56 -0.37
CA MET A 76 14.70 -6.35 0.00
C MET A 76 13.19 -6.37 -0.23
N HIS A 77 12.62 -7.35 -0.95
CA HIS A 77 11.17 -7.34 -1.24
C HIS A 77 10.31 -7.49 0.01
N LEU A 78 10.69 -8.39 0.94
CA LEU A 78 9.97 -8.58 2.21
C LEU A 78 10.10 -7.36 3.14
N PRO A 79 11.31 -6.81 3.41
CA PRO A 79 11.43 -5.56 4.17
C PRO A 79 10.61 -4.39 3.61
N LEU A 80 10.60 -4.21 2.28
CA LEU A 80 9.81 -3.18 1.63
C LEU A 80 8.30 -3.42 1.81
N ALA A 81 7.83 -4.65 1.69
CA ALA A 81 6.42 -4.99 1.90
C ALA A 81 5.96 -4.74 3.35
N VAL A 82 6.82 -5.06 4.33
CA VAL A 82 6.58 -4.73 5.74
C VAL A 82 6.53 -3.21 5.94
N ALA A 83 7.48 -2.46 5.39
CA ALA A 83 7.52 -1.01 5.50
C ALA A 83 6.26 -0.34 4.88
N VAL A 84 5.83 -0.80 3.70
CA VAL A 84 4.58 -0.35 3.05
C VAL A 84 3.37 -0.61 3.95
N THR A 85 3.31 -1.79 4.57
CA THR A 85 2.21 -2.15 5.48
C THR A 85 2.19 -1.25 6.70
N VAL A 86 3.35 -0.99 7.32
CA VAL A 86 3.48 -0.06 8.44
C VAL A 86 3.05 1.35 8.05
N LEU A 87 3.49 1.86 6.90
CA LEU A 87 3.05 3.17 6.40
C LEU A 87 1.53 3.23 6.20
N ALA A 88 0.92 2.16 5.66
CA ALA A 88 -0.52 2.07 5.51
C ALA A 88 -1.26 2.06 6.86
N VAL A 89 -0.73 1.36 7.87
CA VAL A 89 -1.27 1.37 9.25
C VAL A 89 -1.22 2.78 9.82
N VAL A 90 -0.07 3.45 9.75
CA VAL A 90 0.09 4.83 10.24
C VAL A 90 -0.86 5.77 9.52
N ALA A 91 -0.99 5.65 8.19
CA ALA A 91 -1.93 6.45 7.40
C ALA A 91 -3.38 6.23 7.87
N VAL A 92 -3.80 5.00 8.15
CA VAL A 92 -5.12 4.72 8.72
C VAL A 92 -5.29 5.39 10.08
N ILE A 93 -4.32 5.26 10.99
CA ILE A 93 -4.33 5.89 12.31
C ILE A 93 -4.51 7.41 12.20
N CYS A 94 -3.82 8.07 11.26
CA CYS A 94 -3.97 9.50 11.00
C CYS A 94 -5.44 9.91 10.74
N THR A 95 -6.24 9.04 10.11
CA THR A 95 -7.66 9.34 9.82
C THR A 95 -8.60 9.22 11.03
N PHE A 96 -8.14 8.65 12.15
CA PHE A 96 -8.90 8.55 13.39
C PHE A 96 -8.61 9.68 14.38
N ILE A 97 -7.48 10.38 14.21
CA ILE A 97 -7.07 11.46 15.11
C ILE A 97 -7.94 12.69 14.87
N ARG A 98 -8.69 13.06 15.91
CA ARG A 98 -9.59 14.22 15.89
C ARG A 98 -8.79 15.53 15.94
N PRO A 99 -9.26 16.59 15.26
CA PRO A 99 -8.67 17.91 15.37
C PRO A 99 -8.95 18.54 16.75
N LYS A 100 -8.08 19.44 17.19
CA LYS A 100 -8.25 20.19 18.44
C LYS A 100 -9.32 21.28 18.35
N ARG A 101 -9.62 21.75 17.13
CA ARG A 101 -10.59 22.81 16.83
C ARG A 101 -11.58 22.32 15.77
N LEU A 102 -12.83 22.77 15.89
CA LEU A 102 -13.87 22.48 14.91
C LEU A 102 -13.52 23.16 13.58
N GLY A 103 -13.66 22.43 12.48
CA GLY A 103 -13.37 22.95 11.15
C GLY A 103 -11.90 22.89 10.72
N GLU A 104 -10.99 22.50 11.60
CA GLU A 104 -9.59 22.30 11.26
C GLU A 104 -9.27 20.82 10.98
N LEU A 105 -8.28 20.57 10.13
CA LEU A 105 -7.65 19.27 9.99
C LEU A 105 -6.63 19.02 11.10
N SER A 106 -6.66 17.82 11.67
CA SER A 106 -5.62 17.40 12.61
C SER A 106 -4.26 17.37 11.91
N GLY A 107 -3.19 17.73 12.63
CA GLY A 107 -1.82 17.70 12.10
C GLY A 107 -1.46 16.38 11.40
N PRO A 108 -1.76 15.22 12.01
CA PRO A 108 -1.55 13.91 11.38
C PRO A 108 -2.32 13.71 10.07
N MET A 109 -3.54 14.26 9.96
CA MET A 109 -4.31 14.18 8.72
C MET A 109 -3.67 15.00 7.58
N ARG A 110 -2.89 16.04 7.90
CA ARG A 110 -2.16 16.82 6.89
C ARG A 110 -1.02 16.04 6.24
N ILE A 111 -0.39 15.12 6.96
CA ILE A 111 0.67 14.26 6.40
C ILE A 111 0.16 12.95 5.80
N HIS A 112 -1.14 12.66 5.96
CA HIS A 112 -1.79 11.42 5.51
C HIS A 112 -1.49 11.07 4.05
N HIS A 113 -1.62 12.05 3.15
CA HIS A 113 -1.42 11.83 1.73
C HIS A 113 0.05 11.52 1.41
N TRP A 114 1.01 12.15 2.09
CA TRP A 114 2.43 11.85 1.92
C TRP A 114 2.76 10.41 2.30
N LEU A 115 2.18 9.90 3.38
CA LEU A 115 2.35 8.49 3.78
C LEU A 115 1.86 7.54 2.68
N LEU A 116 0.71 7.84 2.07
CA LEU A 116 0.17 7.05 0.96
C LEU A 116 1.00 7.15 -0.32
N ILE A 117 1.56 8.34 -0.61
CA ILE A 117 2.46 8.54 -1.76
C ILE A 117 3.72 7.69 -1.58
N VAL A 118 4.39 7.80 -0.43
CA VAL A 118 5.61 7.03 -0.14
C VAL A 118 5.32 5.53 -0.20
N ALA A 119 4.23 5.07 0.42
CA ALA A 119 3.82 3.67 0.34
C ALA A 119 3.57 3.22 -1.11
N SER A 120 2.91 4.04 -1.93
CA SER A 120 2.65 3.73 -3.35
C SER A 120 3.93 3.66 -4.18
N VAL A 121 4.88 4.57 -3.94
CA VAL A 121 6.21 4.54 -4.58
C VAL A 121 6.95 3.25 -4.23
N MET A 122 6.94 2.84 -2.96
CA MET A 122 7.58 1.58 -2.54
C MET A 122 6.91 0.34 -3.16
N VAL A 123 5.58 0.33 -3.31
CA VAL A 123 4.87 -0.72 -4.07
C VAL A 123 5.32 -0.75 -5.53
N LEU A 124 5.45 0.42 -6.17
CA LEU A 124 5.96 0.52 -7.54
C LEU A 124 7.41 0.01 -7.65
N THR A 125 8.29 0.37 -6.70
CA THR A 125 9.68 -0.13 -6.66
C THR A 125 9.72 -1.65 -6.52
N MET A 126 8.87 -2.24 -5.68
CA MET A 126 8.75 -3.69 -5.56
C MET A 126 8.26 -4.33 -6.87
N ALA A 127 7.25 -3.75 -7.52
CA ALA A 127 6.76 -4.24 -8.79
C ALA A 127 7.84 -4.18 -9.88
N LEU A 128 8.61 -3.09 -9.96
CA LEU A 128 9.70 -2.93 -10.91
C LEU A 128 10.83 -3.92 -10.66
N THR A 129 11.27 -4.09 -9.40
CA THR A 129 12.33 -5.05 -9.07
C THR A 129 11.90 -6.50 -9.35
N GLY A 130 10.64 -6.84 -9.08
CA GLY A 130 10.06 -8.12 -9.49
C GLY A 130 10.07 -8.32 -11.00
N LEU A 131 9.67 -7.30 -11.77
CA LEU A 131 9.64 -7.35 -13.22
C LEU A 131 11.04 -7.51 -13.83
N LEU A 132 12.01 -6.72 -13.38
CA LEU A 132 13.40 -6.81 -13.84
C LEU A 132 13.95 -8.23 -13.65
N ARG A 133 13.70 -8.82 -12.48
CA ARG A 133 14.10 -10.20 -12.19
C ARG A 133 13.46 -11.22 -13.13
N VAL A 134 12.18 -11.05 -13.48
CA VAL A 134 11.47 -11.91 -14.45
C VAL A 134 12.05 -11.77 -15.86
N LEU A 135 12.48 -10.57 -16.24
CA LEU A 135 13.13 -10.29 -17.52
C LEU A 135 14.61 -10.72 -17.56
N GLY A 136 15.16 -11.24 -16.45
CA GLY A 136 16.55 -11.70 -16.36
C GLY A 136 17.58 -10.56 -16.27
N ILE A 137 17.14 -9.35 -15.89
CA ILE A 137 17.98 -8.17 -15.65
C ILE A 137 18.21 -8.04 -14.14
#